data_AF-A0AAE3I090-F1
#
_entry.id   AF-A0AAE3I090-F1
#
_cell.length_a   1.000
_cell.length_b   1.000
_cell.length_c   1.000
_cell.angle_alpha   90.00
_cell.angle_beta   90.00
_cell.angle_gamma   90.00
#
_symmetry.space_group_name_H-M   'P 1'
#
loop_
_entity.id
_entity.type
_entity.pdbx_description
1 polymer ?
#
loop_
_entity_poly.entity_id
_entity_poly.type
_entity_poly.pdbx_seq_one_letter_code
_entity_poly.pdbx_strand_id
1 'polypeptide(L)'
;MGVQDRDWYRDRREPQLRNPDWQKEYARWYGKPARGARLGVHWTISLMVWVAVLLVVYIAAKQLWLGGNGTAVPSSQTASTQPARTAAPPQRQSMPTVPQPTARATPPADVNKCVINGQTVYTEAPCGQAMRALVGNAPAAEASGSVRQREMEEAAAAAKRAEEQLARQWDQRMAQRDRDLAAEQVAVQQQVSAVNAECARLKVDRDGILRLSVTTQQLSPWRDNLNFIRKRMNELRC
;
A
#
# COMPACT_ATOMS: atom_id res chain seq x y z
N MET A 1 42.27 -47.38 14.10
CA MET A 1 41.95 -46.37 15.13
C MET A 1 41.96 -45.03 14.42
N GLY A 2 40.92 -44.21 14.34
CA GLY A 2 39.53 -44.22 14.78
C GLY A 2 39.06 -42.81 14.42
N VAL A 3 38.12 -42.68 13.49
CA VAL A 3 37.61 -41.40 12.95
C VAL A 3 36.69 -40.76 14.01
N GLN A 4 37.27 -40.37 15.15
CA GLN A 4 36.52 -39.82 16.30
C GLN A 4 37.06 -38.46 16.78
N ASP A 5 38.20 -37.97 16.30
CA ASP A 5 38.75 -36.67 16.70
C ASP A 5 38.30 -35.47 15.85
N ARG A 6 37.40 -35.66 14.89
CA ARG A 6 37.02 -34.60 13.93
C ARG A 6 35.79 -33.78 14.32
N ASP A 7 35.09 -34.15 15.39
CA ASP A 7 33.79 -33.55 15.72
C ASP A 7 33.84 -32.44 16.79
N TRP A 8 35.00 -32.22 17.42
CA TRP A 8 35.18 -31.22 18.49
C TRP A 8 34.86 -29.77 18.06
N TYR A 9 34.91 -29.44 16.77
CA TYR A 9 34.68 -28.08 16.27
C TYR A 9 33.22 -27.76 15.88
N ARG A 10 32.31 -28.74 15.88
CA ARG A 10 30.92 -28.52 15.41
C ARG A 10 29.95 -28.02 16.49
N ASP A 11 30.33 -28.08 17.76
CA ASP A 11 29.44 -27.70 18.88
C ASP A 11 29.60 -26.26 19.39
N ARG A 12 30.50 -25.45 18.81
CA ARG A 12 30.53 -24.00 19.06
C ARG A 12 29.63 -23.22 18.10
N ARG A 13 28.40 -23.69 17.87
CA ARG A 13 27.35 -22.74 17.50
C ARG A 13 27.09 -21.90 18.73
N GLU A 14 27.30 -20.60 18.57
CA GLU A 14 26.93 -19.53 19.49
C GLU A 14 25.68 -19.94 20.30
N PRO A 15 25.64 -19.73 21.62
CA PRO A 15 24.38 -19.84 22.33
C PRO A 15 23.43 -18.87 21.63
N GLN A 16 22.51 -19.40 20.80
CA GLN A 16 21.44 -18.58 20.29
C GLN A 16 20.81 -18.00 21.54
N LEU A 17 20.90 -16.67 21.70
CA LEU A 17 19.98 -15.92 22.56
C LEU A 17 18.59 -16.04 21.93
N ARG A 18 18.08 -17.26 21.87
CA ARG A 18 16.73 -17.56 21.50
C ARG A 18 15.95 -17.37 22.77
N ASN A 19 15.77 -16.10 23.13
CA ASN A 19 14.93 -15.68 24.23
C ASN A 19 13.58 -16.40 24.06
N PRO A 20 13.25 -17.40 24.88
CA PRO A 20 12.02 -18.19 24.69
C PRO A 20 10.78 -17.33 24.92
N ASP A 21 10.95 -16.16 25.53
CA ASP A 21 9.90 -15.23 25.91
C ASP A 21 9.85 -13.97 25.03
N TRP A 22 10.54 -13.94 23.88
CA TRP A 22 10.48 -12.80 22.96
C TRP A 22 9.02 -12.43 22.57
N GLN A 23 8.13 -13.42 22.51
CA GLN A 23 6.70 -13.20 22.26
C GLN A 23 5.98 -12.50 23.41
N LYS A 24 6.39 -12.76 24.67
CA LYS A 24 5.82 -12.07 25.84
C LYS A 24 6.30 -10.62 25.90
N GLU A 25 7.58 -10.37 25.58
CA GLU A 25 8.12 -9.02 25.48
C GLU A 25 7.50 -8.26 24.31
N TYR A 26 7.36 -8.89 23.14
CA TYR A 26 6.67 -8.31 22.00
C TYR A 26 5.22 -7.96 22.32
N ALA A 27 4.48 -8.84 23.01
CA ALA A 27 3.10 -8.58 23.43
C ALA A 27 2.98 -7.50 24.50
N ARG A 28 4.02 -7.27 25.31
CA ARG A 28 4.08 -6.16 26.28
C ARG A 28 4.22 -4.82 25.57
N TRP A 29 5.06 -4.73 24.54
CA TRP A 29 5.35 -3.48 23.82
C TRP A 29 4.34 -3.15 22.72
N TYR A 30 3.81 -4.16 22.02
CA TYR A 30 2.98 -3.99 20.82
C TYR A 30 1.56 -4.56 20.97
N GLY A 31 1.21 -5.05 22.17
CA GLY A 31 -0.05 -5.76 22.39
C GLY A 31 -0.05 -7.17 21.80
N LYS A 32 -1.02 -8.00 22.22
CA LYS A 32 -1.18 -9.35 21.64
C LYS A 32 -1.58 -9.21 20.16
N PRO A 33 -0.84 -9.79 19.20
CA PRO A 33 -1.36 -9.89 17.84
C PRO A 33 -2.68 -10.67 17.90
N ALA A 34 -3.71 -10.18 17.21
CA ALA A 34 -4.96 -10.89 17.09
C ALA A 34 -4.65 -12.32 16.62
N ARG A 35 -4.90 -13.32 17.49
CA ARG A 35 -4.80 -14.74 17.14
C ARG A 35 -5.89 -15.04 16.10
N GLY A 36 -5.58 -14.72 14.85
CA GLY A 36 -6.50 -14.79 13.73
C GLY A 36 -5.84 -14.60 12.35
N ALA A 37 -4.53 -14.35 12.27
CA ALA A 37 -3.83 -14.20 10.98
C ALA A 37 -3.61 -15.53 10.20
N ARG A 38 -4.46 -16.55 10.43
CA ARG A 38 -4.70 -17.61 9.43
C ARG A 38 -5.79 -17.22 8.42
N LEU A 39 -6.36 -16.01 8.51
CA LEU A 39 -7.34 -15.50 7.56
C LEU A 39 -6.77 -15.02 6.21
N GLY A 40 -5.45 -14.82 6.09
CA GLY A 40 -4.84 -14.35 4.84
C GLY A 40 -4.99 -15.33 3.65
N VAL A 41 -5.09 -16.63 3.95
CA VAL A 41 -5.22 -17.69 2.91
C VAL A 41 -6.69 -17.94 2.53
N HIS A 42 -7.63 -17.73 3.46
CA HIS A 42 -9.05 -17.95 3.15
C HIS A 42 -9.62 -16.93 2.16
N TRP A 43 -9.17 -15.67 2.23
CA TRP A 43 -9.63 -14.64 1.30
C TRP A 43 -9.08 -14.85 -0.11
N THR A 44 -7.81 -15.27 -0.25
CA THR A 44 -7.23 -15.58 -1.57
C THR A 44 -7.87 -16.81 -2.21
N ILE A 45 -8.15 -17.86 -1.43
CA ILE A 45 -8.91 -19.02 -1.93
C ILE A 45 -10.33 -18.61 -2.34
N SER A 46 -11.00 -17.79 -1.54
CA SER A 46 -12.34 -17.29 -1.89
C SER A 46 -12.34 -16.47 -3.18
N LEU A 47 -11.31 -15.65 -3.40
CA LEU A 47 -11.13 -14.90 -4.65
C LEU A 47 -10.91 -15.82 -5.85
N MET A 48 -10.04 -16.83 -5.70
CA MET A 48 -9.78 -17.81 -6.76
C MET A 48 -11.04 -18.58 -7.14
N VAL A 49 -11.90 -18.93 -6.17
CA VAL A 49 -13.19 -19.57 -6.42
C VAL A 49 -14.12 -18.64 -7.20
N TRP A 50 -14.23 -17.36 -6.81
CA TRP A 50 -15.05 -16.39 -7.54
C TRP A 50 -14.56 -16.17 -8.98
N VAL A 51 -13.25 -16.07 -9.20
CA VAL A 51 -12.67 -15.96 -10.53
C VAL A 51 -12.98 -17.19 -11.37
N ALA A 52 -12.85 -18.40 -10.81
CA ALA A 52 -13.18 -19.63 -11.51
C ALA A 52 -14.67 -19.69 -11.91
N VAL A 53 -15.58 -19.32 -11.00
CA VAL A 53 -17.03 -19.27 -11.27
C VAL A 53 -17.34 -18.27 -12.38
N LEU A 54 -16.78 -17.05 -12.32
CA LEU A 54 -16.98 -16.05 -13.36
C LEU A 54 -16.44 -16.50 -14.71
N LEU A 55 -15.31 -17.22 -14.73
CA LEU A 55 -14.72 -17.74 -15.96
C LEU A 55 -15.58 -18.84 -16.59
N VAL A 56 -16.17 -19.73 -15.78
CA VAL A 56 -17.13 -20.73 -16.25
C VAL A 56 -18.40 -20.07 -16.80
N VAL A 57 -18.95 -19.08 -16.10
CA VAL A 57 -20.13 -18.32 -16.58
C VAL A 57 -19.81 -17.58 -17.87
N TYR A 58 -18.63 -16.96 -17.98
CA TYR A 58 -18.18 -16.27 -19.18
C TYR A 58 -18.03 -17.23 -20.36
N ILE A 59 -17.42 -18.41 -20.16
CA ILE A 59 -17.31 -19.43 -21.20
C ILE A 59 -18.69 -19.94 -21.60
N ALA A 60 -19.58 -20.25 -20.65
CA ALA A 60 -20.93 -20.70 -20.94
C ALA A 60 -21.73 -19.64 -21.72
N ALA A 61 -21.65 -18.36 -21.30
CA ALA A 61 -22.26 -17.25 -22.02
C ALA A 61 -21.68 -17.10 -23.43
N LYS A 62 -20.35 -17.20 -23.57
CA LYS A 62 -19.66 -17.11 -24.86
C LYS A 62 -20.00 -18.28 -25.79
N GLN A 63 -20.16 -19.49 -25.27
CA GLN A 63 -20.61 -20.65 -26.03
C GLN A 63 -22.08 -20.53 -26.44
N LEU A 64 -22.94 -19.96 -25.58
CA LEU A 64 -24.30 -19.60 -26.00
C LEU A 64 -24.30 -18.51 -27.07
N TRP A 65 -23.40 -17.53 -26.97
CA TRP A 65 -23.32 -16.42 -27.91
C TRP A 65 -22.74 -16.83 -29.27
N LEU A 66 -21.85 -17.83 -29.31
CA LEU A 66 -21.24 -18.35 -30.54
C LEU A 66 -21.98 -19.56 -31.13
N GLY A 67 -22.76 -20.28 -30.32
CA GLY A 67 -23.52 -21.48 -30.74
C GLY A 67 -25.00 -21.22 -31.04
N GLY A 68 -25.56 -20.08 -30.58
CA GLY A 68 -26.96 -19.73 -30.76
C GLY A 68 -27.19 -18.73 -31.89
N ASN A 69 -26.99 -19.15 -33.15
CA ASN A 69 -27.69 -18.66 -34.35
C ASN A 69 -27.25 -19.45 -35.61
N GLY A 70 -27.19 -20.77 -35.49
CA GLY A 70 -26.94 -21.69 -36.60
C GLY A 70 -28.21 -22.37 -37.09
N THR A 71 -29.29 -21.62 -37.32
CA THR A 71 -30.48 -22.13 -38.03
C THR A 71 -30.56 -21.48 -39.39
N ALA A 72 -30.68 -22.36 -40.39
CA ALA A 72 -30.60 -22.12 -41.81
C ALA A 72 -31.61 -21.11 -42.38
N VAL A 73 -31.26 -20.63 -43.59
CA VAL A 73 -32.09 -20.29 -44.78
C VAL A 73 -31.92 -18.82 -45.27
N PRO A 74 -31.85 -18.60 -46.61
CA PRO A 74 -31.12 -17.50 -47.25
C PRO A 74 -32.02 -16.40 -47.81
N SER A 75 -31.45 -15.23 -48.18
CA SER A 75 -31.62 -14.55 -49.49
C SER A 75 -31.35 -13.04 -49.43
N SER A 76 -30.82 -12.53 -50.55
CA SER A 76 -30.88 -11.15 -51.09
C SER A 76 -30.27 -9.99 -50.27
N GLN A 77 -29.18 -9.39 -50.77
CA GLN A 77 -29.14 -8.10 -51.50
C GLN A 77 -29.72 -6.93 -50.66
N THR A 78 -29.01 -5.82 -50.43
CA THR A 78 -28.51 -4.90 -51.46
C THR A 78 -27.55 -3.87 -50.82
N ALA A 79 -26.71 -3.29 -51.68
CA ALA A 79 -25.72 -2.24 -51.47
C ALA A 79 -26.08 -1.09 -50.51
N SER A 80 -25.05 -0.55 -49.84
CA SER A 80 -24.92 0.91 -49.74
C SER A 80 -23.46 1.35 -49.61
N THR A 81 -23.08 2.12 -50.61
CA THR A 81 -21.86 2.87 -50.87
C THR A 81 -21.57 3.85 -49.73
N GLN A 82 -20.32 3.99 -49.27
CA GLN A 82 -19.54 5.25 -49.37
C GLN A 82 -18.13 5.13 -48.75
N PRO A 83 -17.08 5.49 -49.50
CA PRO A 83 -15.73 5.72 -48.97
C PRO A 83 -15.48 7.22 -48.74
N ALA A 84 -14.66 7.55 -47.74
CA ALA A 84 -13.59 8.57 -47.80
C ALA A 84 -13.15 9.00 -46.38
N ARG A 85 -11.84 8.93 -46.11
CA ARG A 85 -11.11 10.01 -45.42
C ARG A 85 -9.63 9.88 -45.76
N THR A 86 -9.19 10.74 -46.67
CA THR A 86 -7.78 11.06 -46.89
C THR A 86 -7.62 12.56 -46.66
N ALA A 87 -6.82 12.93 -45.65
CA ALA A 87 -6.15 14.22 -45.48
C ALA A 87 -5.16 14.02 -44.31
N ALA A 88 -3.92 13.62 -44.57
CA ALA A 88 -2.73 14.47 -44.78
C ALA A 88 -2.15 15.09 -43.47
N PRO A 89 -0.89 14.74 -43.06
CA PRO A 89 -0.06 15.51 -42.11
C PRO A 89 0.59 16.70 -42.88
N PRO A 90 1.27 17.72 -42.29
CA PRO A 90 2.19 17.69 -41.14
C PRO A 90 2.26 18.99 -40.28
N GLN A 91 3.09 19.05 -39.25
CA GLN A 91 4.21 20.04 -39.15
C GLN A 91 4.91 19.98 -37.79
N ARG A 92 6.24 19.82 -37.87
CA ARG A 92 7.21 20.14 -36.81
C ARG A 92 7.27 21.65 -36.67
N GLN A 93 7.18 22.15 -35.44
CA GLN A 93 7.60 23.51 -35.13
C GLN A 93 9.05 23.49 -34.62
N SER A 94 9.86 24.22 -35.38
CA SER A 94 11.23 24.65 -35.16
C SER A 94 11.36 25.54 -33.93
N MET A 95 12.39 25.31 -33.12
CA MET A 95 12.87 26.28 -32.12
C MET A 95 13.75 27.34 -32.79
N PRO A 96 13.73 28.60 -32.31
CA PRO A 96 14.50 29.70 -32.88
C PRO A 96 15.98 29.66 -32.45
N THR A 97 16.83 29.86 -33.46
CA THR A 97 18.28 30.09 -33.40
C THR A 97 18.59 31.36 -32.62
N VAL A 98 19.46 31.25 -31.61
CA VAL A 98 20.12 32.39 -30.94
C VAL A 98 21.43 32.72 -31.68
N PRO A 99 21.81 34.00 -31.82
CA PRO A 99 22.84 34.43 -32.77
C PRO A 99 24.26 34.11 -32.32
N GLN A 100 25.08 33.84 -33.32
CA GLN A 100 26.52 33.63 -33.27
C GLN A 100 27.27 34.97 -33.16
N PRO A 101 28.19 35.14 -32.20
CA PRO A 101 29.25 36.13 -32.28
C PRO A 101 30.47 35.51 -32.97
N THR A 102 30.82 36.06 -34.12
CA THR A 102 32.09 35.83 -34.78
C THR A 102 33.21 36.44 -33.94
N ALA A 103 34.03 35.61 -33.31
CA ALA A 103 35.35 36.02 -32.83
C ALA A 103 36.36 34.97 -33.28
N ARG A 104 37.05 35.29 -34.37
CA ARG A 104 38.26 34.61 -34.81
C ARG A 104 39.34 34.92 -33.77
N ALA A 105 39.71 33.93 -32.97
CA ALA A 105 40.91 33.99 -32.14
C ALA A 105 41.71 32.69 -32.37
N THR A 106 42.95 32.90 -32.78
CA THR A 106 44.08 31.96 -32.87
C THR A 106 44.10 30.93 -31.71
N PRO A 107 44.58 29.70 -31.93
CA PRO A 107 44.69 28.72 -30.86
C PRO A 107 45.65 29.23 -29.77
N PRO A 108 45.31 29.17 -28.46
CA PRO A 108 46.30 29.37 -27.42
C PRO A 108 47.21 28.14 -27.37
N ALA A 109 48.25 28.17 -28.18
CA ALA A 109 49.44 27.35 -27.99
C ALA A 109 50.26 28.00 -26.86
N ASP A 110 49.99 27.62 -25.61
CA ASP A 110 50.97 27.49 -24.52
C ASP A 110 50.24 27.22 -23.20
N VAL A 111 49.87 25.96 -23.00
CA VAL A 111 49.43 25.48 -21.69
C VAL A 111 50.66 25.04 -20.92
N ASN A 112 51.04 25.79 -19.89
CA ASN A 112 52.18 25.44 -19.05
C ASN A 112 51.79 24.32 -18.10
N LYS A 113 52.59 23.24 -18.10
CA LYS A 113 52.44 22.11 -17.19
C LYS A 113 53.21 22.40 -15.91
N CYS A 114 52.50 22.68 -14.82
CA CYS A 114 53.11 22.98 -13.52
C CYS A 114 52.87 21.82 -12.55
N VAL A 115 53.90 21.40 -11.83
CA VAL A 115 53.76 20.44 -10.71
C VAL A 115 53.71 21.24 -9.41
N ILE A 116 52.53 21.31 -8.80
CA ILE A 116 52.31 22.00 -7.53
C ILE A 116 51.95 20.92 -6.50
N ASN A 117 52.75 20.79 -5.43
CA ASN A 117 52.56 19.78 -4.37
C ASN A 117 52.39 18.34 -4.88
N GLY A 118 53.13 17.95 -5.93
CA GLY A 118 53.08 16.60 -6.53
C GLY A 118 51.92 16.35 -7.49
N GLN A 119 51.02 17.31 -7.67
CA GLN A 119 49.89 17.20 -8.59
C GLN A 119 50.14 18.07 -9.83
N THR A 120 49.89 17.51 -11.02
CA THR A 120 50.11 18.21 -12.29
C THR A 120 48.87 19.06 -12.60
N VAL A 121 49.06 20.37 -12.68
CA VAL A 121 48.02 21.32 -13.06
C VAL A 121 48.43 22.03 -14.35
N TYR A 122 47.51 22.12 -15.28
CA TYR A 122 47.69 22.77 -16.57
C TYR A 122 47.15 24.19 -16.47
N THR A 123 48.02 25.20 -16.60
CA THR A 123 47.63 26.60 -16.43
C THR A 123 48.11 27.45 -17.59
N GLU A 124 47.32 28.44 -17.98
CA GLU A 124 47.66 29.40 -19.04
C GLU A 124 48.70 30.44 -18.56
N ALA A 125 48.80 30.69 -17.26
CA ALA A 125 49.80 31.57 -16.66
C ALA A 125 51.12 30.83 -16.32
N PRO A 126 52.29 31.52 -16.31
CA PRO A 126 53.55 30.93 -15.89
C PRO A 126 53.49 30.47 -14.42
N CYS A 127 54.06 29.31 -14.11
CA CYS A 127 53.86 28.58 -12.84
C CYS A 127 54.10 29.42 -11.57
N GLY A 128 54.99 30.42 -11.62
CA GLY A 128 55.28 31.31 -10.49
C GLY A 128 54.16 32.30 -10.13
N GLN A 129 53.26 32.62 -11.06
CA GLN A 129 52.05 33.42 -10.79
C GLN A 129 50.89 32.55 -10.31
N ALA A 130 50.76 31.32 -10.83
CA ALA A 130 49.74 30.37 -10.37
C ALA A 130 49.93 30.01 -8.89
N MET A 131 51.17 29.79 -8.44
CA MET A 131 51.44 29.54 -7.01
C MET A 131 51.06 30.72 -6.11
N ARG A 132 51.27 31.97 -6.55
CA ARG A 132 50.89 33.16 -5.78
C ARG A 132 49.38 33.35 -5.71
N ALA A 133 48.64 33.00 -6.76
CA ALA A 133 47.18 33.05 -6.77
C ALA A 133 46.53 32.00 -5.86
N LEU A 134 47.14 30.83 -5.68
CA LEU A 134 46.65 29.83 -4.71
C LEU A 134 46.95 30.23 -3.26
N VAL A 135 48.12 30.81 -2.98
CA VAL A 135 48.49 31.23 -1.62
C VAL A 135 47.76 32.51 -1.19
N GLY A 136 47.48 33.42 -2.13
CA GLY A 136 46.73 34.66 -1.86
C GLY A 136 45.21 34.47 -1.65
N ASN A 137 44.66 33.31 -2.01
CA ASN A 137 43.22 33.03 -1.96
C ASN A 137 42.83 31.96 -0.92
N ALA A 138 43.72 31.58 0.00
CA ALA A 138 43.32 30.75 1.13
C ALA A 138 42.44 31.59 2.07
N PRO A 139 41.10 31.37 2.13
CA PRO A 139 40.29 32.08 3.09
C PRO A 139 40.60 31.51 4.47
N ALA A 140 40.70 32.39 5.47
CA ALA A 140 40.83 32.03 6.88
C ALA A 140 39.82 30.94 7.27
N ALA A 141 40.29 29.69 7.33
CA ALA A 141 39.45 28.50 7.46
C ALA A 141 39.00 28.22 8.91
N GLU A 142 39.45 29.03 9.88
CA GLU A 142 39.23 28.74 11.31
C GLU A 142 38.01 29.48 11.89
N ALA A 143 37.56 30.59 11.29
CA ALA A 143 36.38 31.33 11.77
C ALA A 143 35.05 30.83 11.17
N SER A 144 35.09 30.11 10.05
CA SER A 144 33.90 29.60 9.35
C SER A 144 33.39 28.26 9.90
N GLY A 145 34.23 27.50 10.61
CA GLY A 145 33.85 26.21 11.20
C GLY A 145 32.86 26.34 12.36
N SER A 146 33.06 27.31 13.25
CA SER A 146 32.19 27.53 14.42
C SER A 146 30.82 28.08 14.04
N VAL A 147 30.75 28.96 13.04
CA VAL A 147 29.47 29.49 12.50
C VAL A 147 28.67 28.37 11.83
N ARG A 148 29.32 27.59 10.96
CA ARG A 148 28.66 26.46 10.25
C ARG A 148 28.19 25.37 11.20
N GLN A 149 28.93 25.13 12.29
CA GLN A 149 28.54 24.15 13.31
C GLN A 149 27.34 24.62 14.14
N ARG A 150 27.27 25.93 14.46
CA ARG A 150 26.11 26.53 15.12
C ARG A 150 24.87 26.51 14.23
N GLU A 151 25.01 26.83 12.95
CA GLU A 151 23.92 26.71 11.96
C GLU A 151 23.41 25.27 11.84
N MET A 152 24.31 24.29 11.87
CA MET A 152 23.94 22.88 11.81
C MET A 152 23.20 22.42 13.08
N GLU A 153 23.60 22.90 14.26
CA GLU A 153 22.92 22.61 15.52
C GLU A 153 21.55 23.29 15.60
N GLU A 154 21.42 24.53 15.13
CA GLU A 154 20.14 25.25 15.04
C GLU A 154 19.19 24.56 14.03
N ALA A 155 19.70 24.10 12.88
CA ALA A 155 18.94 23.32 11.92
C ALA A 155 18.50 21.96 12.48
N ALA A 156 19.37 21.27 13.24
CA ALA A 156 19.02 20.01 13.91
C ALA A 156 17.97 20.23 15.02
N ALA A 157 18.05 21.33 15.77
CA ALA A 157 17.04 21.69 16.76
C ALA A 157 15.70 22.07 16.11
N ALA A 158 15.72 22.74 14.95
CA ALA A 158 14.51 23.00 14.17
C ALA A 158 13.87 21.70 13.64
N ALA A 159 14.69 20.77 13.14
CA ALA A 159 14.22 19.45 12.68
C ALA A 159 13.57 18.65 13.82
N LYS A 160 14.18 18.62 15.02
CA LYS A 160 13.58 17.96 16.19
C LYS A 160 12.21 18.54 16.56
N ARG A 161 12.06 19.88 16.55
CA ARG A 161 10.76 20.52 16.82
C ARG A 161 9.73 20.19 15.75
N ALA A 162 10.13 20.09 14.48
CA ALA A 162 9.23 19.69 13.40
C ALA A 162 8.79 18.23 13.54
N GLU A 163 9.70 17.32 13.91
CA GLU A 163 9.39 15.91 14.19
C GLU A 163 8.43 15.76 15.38
N GLU A 164 8.62 16.54 16.46
CA GLU A 164 7.71 16.56 17.60
C GLU A 164 6.29 17.02 17.20
N GLN A 165 6.17 18.00 16.30
CA GLN A 165 4.87 18.43 15.79
C GLN A 165 4.19 17.33 14.98
N LEU A 166 4.93 16.60 14.15
CA LEU A 166 4.42 15.46 13.40
C LEU A 166 3.98 14.32 14.33
N ALA A 167 4.75 14.06 15.40
CA ALA A 167 4.39 13.09 16.42
C ALA A 167 3.07 13.46 17.11
N ARG A 168 2.88 14.73 17.50
CA ARG A 168 1.60 15.20 18.08
C ARG A 168 0.43 15.05 17.12
N GLN A 169 0.63 15.34 15.83
CA GLN A 169 -0.41 15.15 14.82
C GLN A 169 -0.74 13.66 14.62
N TRP A 170 0.26 12.79 14.70
CA TRP A 170 0.06 11.35 14.67
C TRP A 170 -0.75 10.89 15.88
N ASP A 171 -0.40 11.31 17.09
CA ASP A 171 -1.12 10.98 18.31
C ASP A 171 -2.57 11.45 18.27
N GLN A 172 -2.83 12.65 17.71
CA GLN A 172 -4.18 13.14 17.51
C GLN A 172 -4.99 12.25 16.55
N ARG A 173 -4.39 11.80 15.43
CA ARG A 173 -5.06 10.88 14.49
C ARG A 173 -5.32 9.51 15.12
N MET A 174 -4.39 9.00 15.92
CA MET A 174 -4.56 7.74 16.64
C MET A 174 -5.67 7.85 17.67
N ALA A 175 -5.67 8.91 18.49
CA ALA A 175 -6.72 9.15 19.46
C ALA A 175 -8.10 9.31 18.81
N GLN A 176 -8.19 9.96 17.65
CA GLN A 176 -9.43 10.06 16.91
C GLN A 176 -9.90 8.69 16.40
N ARG A 177 -9.00 7.91 15.80
CA ARG A 177 -9.31 6.55 15.35
C ARG A 177 -9.80 5.67 16.49
N ASP A 178 -9.18 5.76 17.66
CA ASP A 178 -9.58 4.96 18.83
C ASP A 178 -10.99 5.32 19.29
N ARG A 179 -11.36 6.61 19.26
CA ARG A 179 -12.75 7.05 19.53
C ARG A 179 -13.72 6.51 18.49
N ASP A 180 -13.36 6.58 17.21
CA ASP A 180 -14.21 6.10 16.13
C ASP A 180 -14.43 4.58 16.24
N LEU A 181 -13.37 3.81 16.51
CA LEU A 181 -13.47 2.36 16.76
C LEU A 181 -14.32 2.04 18.00
N ALA A 182 -14.19 2.82 19.07
CA ALA A 182 -15.03 2.65 20.26
C ALA A 182 -16.51 2.94 19.95
N ALA A 183 -16.80 3.99 19.18
CA ALA A 183 -18.16 4.31 18.75
C ALA A 183 -18.74 3.21 17.84
N GLU A 184 -17.96 2.69 16.90
CA GLU A 184 -18.35 1.55 16.06
C GLU A 184 -18.67 0.30 16.90
N GLN A 185 -17.83 -0.02 17.89
CA GLN A 185 -18.07 -1.15 18.78
C GLN A 185 -19.37 -1.00 19.56
N VAL A 186 -19.66 0.19 20.08
CA VAL A 186 -20.92 0.47 20.78
C VAL A 186 -22.12 0.33 19.84
N ALA A 187 -22.03 0.85 18.62
CA ALA A 187 -23.10 0.73 17.63
C ALA A 187 -23.37 -0.74 17.25
N VAL A 188 -22.32 -1.53 17.00
CA VAL A 188 -22.44 -2.97 16.73
C VAL A 188 -23.02 -3.69 17.93
N GLN A 189 -22.57 -3.39 19.14
CA GLN A 189 -23.10 -4.00 20.35
C GLN A 189 -24.59 -3.70 20.55
N GLN A 190 -25.02 -2.46 20.29
CA GLN A 190 -26.42 -2.08 20.32
C GLN A 190 -27.24 -2.86 19.30
N GLN A 191 -26.76 -2.98 18.06
CA GLN A 191 -27.42 -3.75 17.02
C GLN A 191 -27.57 -5.23 17.41
N VAL A 192 -26.51 -5.85 17.92
CA VAL A 192 -26.53 -7.25 18.38
C VAL A 192 -27.51 -7.40 19.54
N SER A 193 -27.51 -6.47 20.49
CA SER A 193 -28.44 -6.51 21.62
C SER A 193 -29.90 -6.38 21.19
N ALA A 194 -30.20 -5.54 20.20
CA ALA A 194 -31.53 -5.35 19.65
C ALA A 194 -32.03 -6.62 18.93
N VAL A 195 -31.19 -7.22 18.09
CA VAL A 195 -31.52 -8.49 17.41
C VAL A 195 -31.74 -9.61 18.43
N ASN A 196 -30.87 -9.71 19.44
CA ASN A 196 -31.03 -10.71 20.50
C ASN A 196 -32.31 -10.50 21.31
N ALA A 197 -32.68 -9.27 21.61
CA ALA A 197 -33.94 -8.95 22.30
C ALA A 197 -35.16 -9.31 21.44
N GLU A 198 -35.13 -9.03 20.13
CA GLU A 198 -36.19 -9.44 19.20
C GLU A 198 -36.31 -10.96 19.12
N CYS A 199 -35.20 -11.67 19.01
CA CYS A 199 -35.16 -13.13 19.03
C CYS A 199 -35.68 -13.72 20.34
N ALA A 200 -35.34 -13.14 21.49
CA ALA A 200 -35.86 -13.58 22.78
C ALA A 200 -37.38 -13.40 22.85
N ARG A 201 -37.90 -12.25 22.39
CA ARG A 201 -39.34 -11.99 22.31
C ARG A 201 -40.05 -12.98 21.40
N LEU A 202 -39.54 -13.21 20.20
CA LEU A 202 -40.12 -14.17 19.24
C LEU A 202 -40.14 -15.60 19.80
N LYS A 203 -39.10 -16.01 20.53
CA LYS A 203 -39.06 -17.31 21.22
C LYS A 203 -40.15 -17.40 22.29
N VAL A 204 -40.32 -16.35 23.10
CA VAL A 204 -41.38 -16.30 24.11
C VAL A 204 -42.77 -16.37 23.46
N ASP A 205 -43.00 -15.61 22.40
CA ASP A 205 -44.27 -15.62 21.66
C ASP A 205 -44.56 -17.01 21.07
N ARG A 206 -43.56 -17.64 20.44
CA ARG A 206 -43.64 -19.01 19.93
C ARG A 206 -44.01 -19.98 21.05
N ASP A 207 -43.28 -19.94 22.16
CA ASP A 207 -43.49 -20.87 23.28
C ASP A 207 -44.85 -20.64 23.95
N GLY A 208 -45.37 -19.40 23.94
CA GLY A 208 -46.73 -19.08 24.34
C GLY A 208 -47.78 -19.80 23.49
N ILE A 209 -47.62 -19.80 22.16
CA ILE A 209 -48.54 -20.49 21.25
C ILE A 209 -48.39 -22.01 21.38
N LEU A 210 -47.17 -22.52 21.53
CA LEU A 210 -46.91 -23.96 21.65
C LEU A 210 -47.49 -24.58 22.92
N ARG A 211 -47.82 -23.78 23.95
CA ARG A 211 -48.53 -24.23 25.15
C ARG A 211 -50.04 -24.44 24.93
N LEU A 212 -50.61 -23.91 23.86
CA LEU A 212 -52.03 -24.13 23.52
C LEU A 212 -52.24 -25.57 23.04
N SER A 213 -53.49 -26.04 23.02
CA SER A 213 -53.81 -27.34 22.43
C SER A 213 -53.44 -27.37 20.94
N VAL A 214 -52.98 -28.52 20.44
CA VAL A 214 -52.59 -28.68 19.01
C VAL A 214 -53.73 -28.26 18.08
N THR A 215 -54.98 -28.57 18.43
CA THR A 215 -56.16 -28.17 17.67
C THR A 215 -56.31 -26.65 17.60
N THR A 216 -56.06 -25.95 18.71
CA THR A 216 -56.07 -24.48 18.77
C THR A 216 -54.93 -23.87 17.96
N GLN A 217 -53.72 -24.46 18.01
CA GLN A 217 -52.57 -23.99 17.24
C GLN A 217 -52.81 -24.07 15.72
N GLN A 218 -53.63 -25.02 15.27
CA GLN A 218 -53.97 -25.19 13.87
C GLN A 218 -55.01 -24.19 13.37
N LEU A 219 -55.63 -23.37 14.23
CA LEU A 219 -56.61 -22.37 13.83
C LEU A 219 -55.97 -20.99 13.66
N SER A 220 -56.61 -20.11 12.88
CA SER A 220 -56.27 -18.69 12.86
C SER A 220 -56.70 -18.05 14.19
N PRO A 221 -55.91 -17.13 14.79
CA PRO A 221 -54.70 -16.50 14.26
C PRO A 221 -53.39 -17.26 14.58
N TRP A 222 -53.44 -18.34 15.35
CA TRP A 222 -52.26 -18.98 15.92
C TRP A 222 -51.33 -19.63 14.90
N ARG A 223 -51.91 -20.30 13.89
CA ARG A 223 -51.14 -20.89 12.78
C ARG A 223 -50.35 -19.81 12.02
N ASP A 224 -51.01 -18.70 11.71
CA ASP A 224 -50.43 -17.60 10.94
C ASP A 224 -49.32 -16.91 11.73
N ASN A 225 -49.56 -16.67 13.03
CA ASN A 225 -48.54 -16.15 13.94
C ASN A 225 -47.34 -17.09 14.07
N LEU A 226 -47.53 -18.41 14.19
CA LEU A 226 -46.41 -19.37 14.24
C LEU A 226 -45.57 -19.35 12.96
N ASN A 227 -46.21 -19.26 11.79
CA ASN A 227 -45.51 -19.17 10.50
C ASN A 227 -44.75 -17.84 10.38
N PHE A 228 -45.36 -16.73 10.80
CA PHE A 228 -44.71 -15.43 10.85
C PHE A 228 -43.49 -15.45 11.78
N ILE A 229 -43.65 -15.96 13.01
CA ILE A 229 -42.57 -16.06 13.99
C ILE A 229 -41.44 -16.92 13.44
N ARG A 230 -41.73 -18.09 12.86
CA ARG A 230 -40.71 -18.96 12.25
C ARG A 230 -39.95 -18.26 11.14
N LYS A 231 -40.66 -17.55 10.25
CA LYS A 231 -40.03 -16.77 9.17
C LYS A 231 -39.12 -15.69 9.75
N ARG A 232 -39.61 -14.93 10.73
CA ARG A 232 -38.87 -13.82 11.35
C ARG A 232 -37.64 -14.30 12.12
N MET A 233 -37.74 -15.40 12.87
CA MET A 233 -36.60 -16.02 13.54
C MET A 233 -35.53 -16.46 12.53
N ASN A 234 -35.93 -17.10 11.43
CA ASN A 234 -35.01 -17.49 10.36
C ASN A 234 -34.30 -16.28 9.72
N GLU A 235 -35.01 -15.17 9.50
CA GLU A 235 -34.43 -13.91 8.98
C GLU A 235 -33.36 -13.36 9.94
N LEU A 236 -33.64 -13.37 11.25
CA LEU A 236 -32.74 -12.88 12.29
C LEU A 236 -31.64 -13.87 12.68
N ARG A 237 -31.68 -15.09 12.12
CA ARG A 237 -30.76 -16.20 12.44
C ARG A 237 -30.81 -16.63 13.91
N CYS A 238 -32.03 -16.70 14.44
CA CYS A 238 -32.36 -17.39 15.68
C CYS A 238 -33.42 -18.47 15.44
#